data_AF-A0A062G825-F1
#
_entry.id   AF-A0A062G825-F1
#
_cell.length_a   1.000
_cell.length_b   1.000
_cell.length_c   1.000
_cell.angle_alpha   90.00
_cell.angle_beta   90.00
_cell.angle_gamma   90.00
#
_symmetry.space_group_name_H-M   'P 1'
#
loop_
_entity.id
_entity.type
_entity.pdbx_description
1 polymer ?
#
loop_
_entity_poly.entity_id
_entity_poly.type
_entity_poly.pdbx_seq_one_letter_code
_entity_poly.pdbx_strand_id
1 'polypeptide(L)'
;MIIYGDVGSGNCYKIKLLLSLLNINHRWIHVDILNKETQSADFLSLNPNGKIPVLVLEDGRVLSESNAILGYLAEGTKFIPTDPFIKAKMYQWMFFEQYSHERLCCTKI
;
A
#
# COMPACT_ATOMS: atom_id res chain seq x y z
N MET A 1 -1.90 14.35 2.59
CA MET A 1 -2.44 13.03 2.18
C MET A 1 -2.85 12.18 3.39
N ILE A 2 -3.77 11.23 3.20
CA ILE A 2 -4.29 10.33 4.25
C ILE A 2 -3.99 8.87 3.89
N ILE A 3 -3.52 8.07 4.84
CA ILE A 3 -3.32 6.63 4.71
C ILE A 3 -4.27 5.92 5.67
N TYR A 4 -5.11 5.03 5.13
CA TYR A 4 -5.92 4.11 5.90
C TYR A 4 -5.19 2.78 6.02
N GLY A 5 -4.94 2.32 7.24
CA GLY A 5 -4.28 1.04 7.45
C GLY A 5 -4.08 0.64 8.90
N ASP A 6 -3.67 -0.61 9.08
CA ASP A 6 -3.31 -1.20 10.36
C ASP A 6 -1.79 -1.34 10.44
N VAL A 7 -1.20 -0.85 11.53
CA VAL A 7 0.26 -0.95 11.76
C VAL A 7 0.74 -2.39 11.93
N GLY A 8 -0.15 -3.31 12.30
CA GLY A 8 0.14 -4.75 12.37
C GLY A 8 0.22 -5.43 10.99
N SER A 9 -0.30 -4.79 9.94
CA SER A 9 -0.29 -5.35 8.58
C SER A 9 1.04 -5.11 7.87
N GLY A 10 1.66 -6.19 7.38
CA GLY A 10 2.91 -6.10 6.60
C GLY A 10 2.79 -5.22 5.35
N ASN A 11 1.65 -5.24 4.66
CA ASN A 11 1.39 -4.36 3.52
C ASN A 11 1.33 -2.88 3.88
N CYS A 12 0.71 -2.56 5.03
CA CYS A 12 0.64 -1.20 5.53
C CYS A 12 2.02 -0.73 6.02
N TYR A 13 2.81 -1.64 6.60
CA TYR A 13 4.18 -1.36 7.03
C TYR A 13 5.09 -0.94 5.87
N LYS A 14 4.97 -1.56 4.69
CA LYS A 14 5.70 -1.14 3.47
C LYS A 14 5.52 0.35 3.19
N ILE A 15 4.27 0.84 3.25
CA ILE A 15 3.92 2.24 2.98
C ILE A 15 4.50 3.15 4.07
N LYS A 16 4.32 2.77 5.35
CA LYS A 16 4.85 3.52 6.49
C LYS A 16 6.37 3.66 6.43
N LEU A 17 7.07 2.59 6.05
CA LEU A 17 8.53 2.61 5.90
C LEU A 17 8.96 3.56 4.79
N LEU A 18 8.34 3.48 3.60
CA LEU A 18 8.67 4.37 2.49
C LEU A 18 8.42 5.84 2.85
N LEU A 19 7.28 6.15 3.47
CA LEU A 19 6.93 7.52 3.88
C LEU A 19 7.95 8.08 4.87
N SER A 20 8.44 7.25 5.81
CA SER A 20 9.52 7.63 6.73
C SER A 20 10.83 7.89 6.00
N LEU A 21 11.22 7.01 5.07
CA LEU A 21 12.45 7.16 4.28
C LEU A 21 12.45 8.40 3.37
N LEU A 22 11.28 8.82 2.89
CA LEU A 22 11.09 9.99 2.05
C LEU A 22 10.73 11.26 2.84
N ASN A 23 10.58 11.17 4.17
CA ASN A 23 10.12 12.26 5.04
C ASN A 23 8.81 12.91 4.55
N ILE A 24 7.87 12.10 4.07
CA ILE A 24 6.58 12.58 3.58
C ILE A 24 5.59 12.70 4.74
N ASN A 25 5.11 13.93 4.96
CA ASN A 25 4.05 14.18 5.93
C ASN A 25 2.73 13.56 5.47
N HIS A 26 2.08 12.83 6.38
CA HIS A 26 0.83 12.13 6.11
C HIS A 26 0.02 11.98 7.39
N ARG A 27 -1.29 11.86 7.24
CA ARG A 27 -2.19 11.48 8.34
C ARG A 27 -2.45 9.98 8.28
N TRP A 28 -2.19 9.27 9.36
CA TRP A 28 -2.56 7.86 9.50
C TRP A 28 -3.95 7.73 10.12
N ILE A 29 -4.83 6.97 9.47
CA ILE A 29 -6.11 6.55 10.02
C ILE A 29 -6.02 5.05 10.26
N HIS A 30 -6.10 4.66 11.52
CA HIS A 30 -6.15 3.25 11.90
C HIS A 30 -7.45 2.63 11.40
N VAL A 31 -7.35 1.44 10.82
CA VAL A 31 -8.50 0.63 10.40
C VAL A 31 -8.41 -0.71 11.09
N ASP A 32 -9.42 -1.03 11.88
CA ASP A 32 -9.50 -2.28 12.61
C ASP A 32 -10.09 -3.38 11.72
N ILE A 33 -9.21 -4.28 11.27
CA ILE A 33 -9.57 -5.43 10.43
C ILE A 33 -10.39 -6.46 11.23
N LEU A 34 -10.10 -6.62 12.53
CA LEU A 34 -10.76 -7.60 13.39
C LEU A 34 -12.22 -7.21 13.65
N ASN A 35 -12.48 -5.91 13.80
CA ASN A 35 -13.83 -5.36 13.92
C ASN A 35 -14.55 -5.16 12.57
N LYS A 36 -13.98 -5.69 11.47
CA LYS A 36 -14.56 -5.63 10.12
C LYS A 36 -14.83 -4.20 9.62
N GLU A 37 -14.04 -3.21 10.05
CA GLU A 37 -14.21 -1.82 9.59
C GLU A 37 -14.02 -1.68 8.07
N THR A 38 -13.24 -2.58 7.47
CA THR A 38 -13.06 -2.64 6.02
C THR A 38 -14.32 -3.03 5.23
N GLN A 39 -15.37 -3.52 5.91
CA GLN A 39 -16.67 -3.86 5.34
C GLN A 39 -17.72 -2.76 5.55
N SER A 40 -17.36 -1.67 6.23
CA SER A 40 -18.24 -0.51 6.37
C SER A 40 -18.52 0.11 5.00
N ALA A 41 -19.73 0.68 4.83
CA ALA A 41 -20.10 1.36 3.59
C ALA A 41 -19.12 2.50 3.26
N ASP A 42 -18.66 3.21 4.29
CA ASP A 42 -17.70 4.30 4.16
C ASP A 42 -16.35 3.80 3.62
N PHE A 43 -15.83 2.68 4.14
CA PHE A 43 -14.56 2.13 3.64
C PHE A 43 -14.70 1.51 2.25
N LEU A 44 -15.80 0.80 1.98
CA LEU A 44 -16.07 0.21 0.67
C LEU A 44 -16.27 1.27 -0.42
N SER A 45 -16.71 2.47 -0.06
CA SER A 45 -16.76 3.62 -0.98
C SER A 45 -15.35 4.08 -1.42
N LEU A 46 -14.33 3.88 -0.57
CA LEU A 46 -12.94 4.17 -0.89
C LEU A 46 -12.28 3.03 -1.67
N ASN A 47 -12.47 1.80 -1.22
CA ASN A 47 -11.93 0.61 -1.88
C ASN A 47 -12.98 -0.51 -1.90
N PRO A 48 -13.62 -0.78 -3.05
CA PRO A 48 -14.61 -1.85 -3.18
C PRO A 48 -14.08 -3.24 -2.83
N ASN A 49 -12.76 -3.45 -2.88
CA ASN A 49 -12.14 -4.72 -2.50
C ASN A 49 -12.06 -4.91 -0.97
N GLY A 50 -12.35 -3.89 -0.16
CA GLY A 50 -12.34 -3.99 1.30
C GLY A 50 -10.97 -4.32 1.89
N LYS A 51 -9.89 -3.88 1.22
CA LYS A 51 -8.50 -4.14 1.62
C LYS A 51 -7.77 -2.86 2.01
N ILE A 52 -6.85 -3.00 2.96
CA ILE A 52 -5.85 -2.00 3.32
C ILE A 52 -4.48 -2.40 2.78
N PRO A 53 -3.55 -1.46 2.55
CA PRO A 53 -3.68 -0.01 2.73
C PRO A 53 -4.48 0.67 1.62
N VAL A 54 -5.02 1.85 1.94
CA VAL A 54 -5.62 2.79 0.98
C VAL A 54 -5.00 4.18 1.18
N LEU A 55 -4.53 4.78 0.09
CA LEU A 55 -4.04 6.16 0.03
C LEU A 55 -5.15 7.07 -0.51
N VAL A 56 -5.42 8.17 0.19
CA VAL A 56 -6.28 9.26 -0.28
C VAL A 56 -5.44 10.52 -0.42
N LEU A 57 -5.39 11.05 -1.64
CA LEU A 57 -4.70 12.28 -1.98
C LEU A 57 -5.54 13.50 -1.56
N GLU A 58 -4.90 14.66 -1.49
CA GLU A 58 -5.55 15.90 -1.05
C GLU A 58 -6.61 16.40 -2.04
N ASP A 59 -6.51 16.00 -3.30
CA ASP A 59 -7.50 16.27 -4.35
C ASP A 59 -8.63 15.23 -4.41
N GLY A 60 -8.70 14.32 -3.41
CA GLY A 60 -9.75 13.33 -3.28
C GLY A 60 -9.55 12.05 -4.10
N ARG A 61 -8.48 11.94 -4.90
CA ARG A 61 -8.16 10.69 -5.60
C ARG A 61 -7.77 9.60 -4.60
N VAL A 62 -8.19 8.37 -4.90
CA VAL A 62 -7.96 7.19 -4.05
C VAL A 62 -7.11 6.17 -4.81
N LEU A 63 -6.14 5.58 -4.12
CA LEU A 63 -5.29 4.51 -4.63
C LEU A 63 -5.20 3.37 -3.61
N SER A 64 -5.47 2.14 -4.06
CA SER A 64 -5.33 0.90 -3.29
C SER A 64 -4.19 0.04 -3.84
N GLU A 65 -3.92 -1.09 -3.19
CA GLU A 65 -2.79 -2.01 -3.45
C GLU A 65 -1.44 -1.43 -2.99
N SER A 66 -0.82 -2.09 -2.01
CA SER A 66 0.42 -1.62 -1.38
C SER A 66 1.53 -1.36 -2.40
N ASN A 67 1.74 -2.29 -3.33
CA ASN A 67 2.76 -2.18 -4.37
C ASN A 67 2.48 -1.04 -5.37
N ALA A 68 1.21 -0.76 -5.70
CA ALA A 68 0.87 0.39 -6.54
C ALA A 68 1.09 1.73 -5.81
N ILE A 69 0.72 1.80 -4.53
CA ILE A 69 0.96 2.97 -3.67
C ILE A 69 2.47 3.24 -3.53
N LEU A 70 3.29 2.19 -3.33
CA LEU A 70 4.75 2.32 -3.31
C LEU A 70 5.28 2.93 -4.61
N GLY A 71 4.85 2.40 -5.76
CA GLY A 71 5.27 2.91 -7.07
C GLY A 71 4.92 4.39 -7.23
N TYR A 72 3.69 4.78 -6.87
CA TYR A 72 3.25 6.17 -6.96
C TYR A 72 4.06 7.11 -6.06
N LEU A 73 4.28 6.74 -4.79
CA LEU A 73 4.99 7.58 -3.82
C LEU A 73 6.50 7.65 -4.09
N ALA A 74 7.08 6.60 -4.68
CA ALA A 74 8.50 6.51 -4.92
C ALA A 74 8.93 7.00 -6.32
N GLU A 75 7.99 7.29 -7.23
CA GLU A 75 8.32 7.75 -8.59
C GLU A 75 9.19 9.02 -8.55
N GLY A 76 10.24 9.06 -9.36
CA GLY A 76 11.22 10.17 -9.38
C GLY A 76 12.21 10.18 -8.21
N THR A 77 12.12 9.25 -7.27
CA THR A 77 13.08 9.10 -6.16
C THR A 77 14.14 8.06 -6.46
N LYS A 78 15.18 7.98 -5.61
CA LYS A 78 16.24 6.94 -5.70
C LYS A 78 15.73 5.50 -5.55
N PHE A 79 14.49 5.30 -5.09
CA PHE A 79 13.92 3.97 -4.88
C PHE A 79 13.33 3.36 -6.16
N ILE A 80 13.07 4.19 -7.19
CA ILE A 80 12.59 3.74 -8.49
C ILE A 80 13.72 3.89 -9.52
N PRO A 81 14.24 2.78 -10.06
CA PRO A 81 15.26 2.83 -11.12
C PRO A 81 14.74 3.56 -12.36
N THR A 82 15.60 4.36 -12.99
CA THR A 82 15.29 5.03 -14.26
C THR A 82 15.58 4.13 -15.47
N ASP A 83 16.53 3.21 -15.36
CA ASP A 83 16.81 2.22 -16.40
C ASP A 83 15.59 1.30 -16.60
N PRO A 84 15.08 1.15 -17.85
CA PRO A 84 13.88 0.37 -18.12
C PRO A 84 13.99 -1.10 -17.70
N PHE A 85 15.16 -1.71 -17.88
CA PHE A 85 15.37 -3.13 -17.55
C PHE A 85 15.42 -3.33 -16.04
N ILE A 86 16.13 -2.45 -15.31
CA ILE A 86 16.17 -2.51 -13.84
C ILE A 86 14.80 -2.18 -13.23
N LYS A 87 14.04 -1.22 -13.81
CA LYS A 87 12.66 -0.94 -13.40
C LYS A 87 11.76 -2.16 -13.64
N ALA A 88 11.91 -2.86 -14.77
CA ALA A 88 11.19 -4.12 -15.02
C ALA A 88 11.57 -5.22 -14.02
N LYS A 89 12.85 -5.33 -13.62
CA LYS A 89 13.30 -6.24 -12.57
C LYS A 89 12.70 -5.92 -11.20
N MET A 90 12.58 -4.64 -10.85
CA MET A 90 11.87 -4.22 -9.65
C MET A 90 10.40 -4.67 -9.68
N TYR A 91 9.69 -4.44 -10.80
CA TYR A 91 8.32 -4.92 -10.95
C TYR A 91 8.22 -6.45 -10.89
N GLN A 92 9.18 -7.18 -11.46
CA GLN A 92 9.25 -8.64 -11.35
C GLN A 92 9.21 -9.09 -9.88
N TRP A 93 9.97 -8.43 -9.00
CA TRP A 93 9.96 -8.72 -7.56
C TRP A 93 8.66 -8.34 -6.88
N MET A 94 8.06 -7.20 -7.22
CA MET A 94 6.77 -6.77 -6.65
C MET A 94 5.64 -7.73 -7.00
N PHE A 95 5.59 -8.23 -8.24
CA PHE A 95 4.60 -9.22 -8.66
C PHE A 95 4.87 -10.60 -8.07
N PHE A 96 6.15 -11.01 -7.99
CA PHE A 96 6.54 -12.25 -7.31
C PHE A 96 6.10 -12.23 -5.84
N GLU A 97 6.34 -11.12 -5.14
CA GLU A 97 5.97 -10.95 -3.74
C GLU A 97 4.46 -11.10 -3.54
N GLN A 98 3.66 -10.39 -4.33
CA GLN A 98 2.19 -10.44 -4.26
C GLN A 98 1.63 -11.84 -4.58
N TYR A 99 2.20 -12.53 -5.56
CA TYR A 99 1.65 -13.81 -6.02
C TYR A 99 2.16 -15.00 -5.21
N SER A 100 3.45 -15.04 -4.95
CA SER A 100 4.16 -16.24 -4.48
C SER A 100 4.60 -16.15 -3.03
N HIS A 101 4.76 -14.97 -2.45
CA HIS A 101 5.23 -14.83 -1.06
C HIS A 101 4.07 -14.49 -0.12
N GLU A 102 3.33 -13.43 -0.42
CA GLU A 102 2.26 -12.92 0.43
C GLU A 102 1.13 -13.94 0.61
N ARG A 103 0.74 -14.63 -0.47
CA ARG A 103 -0.30 -15.67 -0.41
C ARG A 103 0.05 -16.79 0.55
N LEU A 104 1.33 -17.19 0.64
CA LEU A 104 1.78 -18.23 1.56
C LEU A 104 1.79 -17.77 3.03
N CYS A 105 1.99 -16.48 3.28
CA CYS A 105 1.90 -15.90 4.62
C CYS A 105 0.44 -15.76 5.10
N CYS A 106 -0.49 -15.40 4.20
CA CYS A 106 -1.91 -15.21 4.55
C CYS A 106 -2.78 -16.48 4.46
N THR A 107 -2.27 -17.61 3.96
CA THR A 107 -3.03 -18.90 3.89
C THR A 107 -2.80 -19.85 5.08
N LYS A 108 -2.23 -19.35 6.18
CA LYS A 108 -2.06 -20.12 7.43
C LYS A 108 -2.86 -19.56 8.61
N ILE A 109 -4.06 -19.06 8.36
CA ILE A 109 -5.07 -18.78 9.40
C ILE A 109 -6.36 -19.48 8.99
#